data_AF-A0A5P2BGL5-F1
#
_entry.id   AF-A0A5P2BGL5-F1
#
_cell.length_a   1.000
_cell.length_b   1.000
_cell.length_c   1.000
_cell.angle_alpha   90.00
_cell.angle_beta   90.00
_cell.angle_gamma   90.00
#
_symmetry.space_group_name_H-M   'P 1'
#
loop_
_entity.id
_entity.type
_entity.pdbx_description
1 polymer ?
#
loop_
_entity_poly.entity_id
_entity_poly.type
_entity_poly.pdbx_seq_one_letter_code
_entity_poly.pdbx_strand_id
1 'polypeptide(L)'
;MSWRYDVYVCPDPDAPSHGLYCHDRMEQVEGTFHDYGYRDAFKLAHERAEEHGHAAVWSTSPFNGKTTLVYQHIRGGGPCETCRGKVRGRGPWTRHVLGDQFMCEQCAAQARREWGKRNGWPDSDCPSYWPVLDRALKG
;
A
#
# COMPACT_ATOMS: atom_id res chain seq x y z
N MET A 1 -3.27 -1.37 25.79
CA MET A 1 -4.10 -1.30 24.57
C MET A 1 -3.15 -1.22 23.39
N SER A 2 -3.32 -2.08 22.39
CA SER A 2 -2.37 -2.23 21.27
C SER A 2 -3.00 -1.80 19.95
N TRP A 3 -2.17 -1.31 19.03
CA TRP A 3 -2.59 -1.22 17.64
C TRP A 3 -2.88 -2.62 17.11
N ARG A 4 -3.95 -2.76 16.32
CA ARG A 4 -4.34 -4.02 15.71
C ARG A 4 -4.22 -3.90 14.19
N TYR A 5 -3.72 -4.93 13.52
CA TYR A 5 -3.59 -5.00 12.08
C TYR A 5 -4.22 -6.29 11.57
N ASP A 6 -5.19 -6.15 10.69
CA ASP A 6 -5.96 -7.25 10.13
C ASP A 6 -5.68 -7.32 8.63
N VAL A 7 -5.39 -8.53 8.14
CA VAL A 7 -5.13 -8.80 6.72
C VAL A 7 -6.41 -9.28 6.07
N TYR A 8 -6.73 -8.70 4.92
CA TYR A 8 -7.89 -9.05 4.12
C TYR A 8 -7.46 -9.44 2.71
N VAL A 9 -8.15 -10.40 2.11
CA VAL A 9 -7.91 -10.88 0.75
C VAL A 9 -9.18 -10.73 -0.06
N CYS A 10 -9.02 -10.29 -1.31
CA CYS A 10 -10.14 -10.28 -2.24
C CYS A 10 -10.39 -11.72 -2.73
N PRO A 11 -11.62 -12.25 -2.63
CA PRO A 11 -11.94 -13.59 -3.11
C PRO A 11 -12.00 -13.68 -4.63
N ASP A 12 -12.03 -12.55 -5.34
CA ASP A 12 -12.13 -12.50 -6.79
C ASP A 12 -10.73 -12.70 -7.43
N PRO A 13 -10.54 -13.77 -8.23
CA PRO A 13 -9.27 -14.06 -8.88
C PRO A 13 -8.91 -13.04 -9.98
N ASP A 14 -9.88 -12.27 -10.47
CA ASP A 14 -9.66 -11.14 -11.38
C ASP A 14 -9.67 -9.79 -10.63
N ALA A 15 -9.09 -9.79 -9.42
CA ALA A 15 -8.85 -8.59 -8.64
C ALA A 15 -8.33 -7.35 -9.42
N PRO A 16 -7.45 -7.51 -10.44
CA PRO A 16 -7.06 -6.41 -11.32
C PRO A 16 -8.23 -5.66 -12.01
N SER A 17 -9.35 -6.33 -12.28
CA SER A 17 -10.49 -5.79 -13.05
C SER A 17 -11.34 -4.77 -12.29
N HIS A 18 -11.47 -4.92 -10.97
CA HIS A 18 -12.27 -4.03 -10.12
C HIS A 18 -11.42 -3.11 -9.23
N GLY A 19 -10.08 -3.20 -9.31
CA GLY A 19 -9.15 -2.18 -8.79
C GLY A 19 -9.36 -1.84 -7.31
N LEU A 20 -9.59 -0.55 -7.01
CA LEU A 20 -9.79 -0.05 -5.63
C LEU A 20 -11.16 -0.41 -5.02
N TYR A 21 -12.08 -0.98 -5.79
CA TYR A 21 -13.47 -1.23 -5.34
C TYR A 21 -13.67 -2.56 -4.60
N CYS A 22 -12.59 -3.23 -4.21
CA CYS A 22 -12.68 -4.53 -3.54
C CYS A 22 -13.14 -4.44 -2.08
N HIS A 23 -13.10 -3.25 -1.47
CA HIS A 23 -13.09 -3.07 -0.02
C HIS A 23 -14.24 -3.77 0.71
N ASP A 24 -15.45 -3.72 0.13
CA ASP A 24 -16.65 -4.30 0.76
C ASP A 24 -16.76 -5.83 0.59
N ARG A 25 -15.88 -6.43 -0.21
CA ARG A 25 -15.90 -7.86 -0.56
C ARG A 25 -14.67 -8.61 -0.06
N MET A 26 -13.73 -7.93 0.62
CA MET A 26 -12.53 -8.60 1.10
C MET A 26 -12.85 -9.43 2.33
N GLU A 27 -12.34 -10.65 2.37
CA GLU A 27 -12.50 -11.57 3.48
C GLU A 27 -11.26 -11.49 4.37
N GLN A 28 -11.48 -11.49 5.68
CA GLN A 28 -10.37 -11.48 6.63
C GLN A 28 -9.62 -12.82 6.56
N VAL A 29 -8.30 -12.76 6.45
CA VAL A 29 -7.43 -13.94 6.55
C VAL A 29 -7.15 -14.23 8.02
N GLU A 30 -6.92 -15.50 8.35
CA GLU A 30 -6.52 -15.90 9.69
C GLU A 30 -5.22 -15.18 10.10
N GLY A 31 -5.27 -14.56 11.28
CA GLY A 31 -4.17 -13.77 11.82
C GLY A 31 -4.63 -12.37 12.23
N THR A 32 -4.27 -11.98 13.45
CA THR A 32 -4.40 -10.61 13.94
C THR A 32 -3.05 -10.21 14.52
N PHE A 33 -2.48 -9.15 13.98
CA PHE A 33 -1.17 -8.66 14.39
C PHE A 33 -1.33 -7.46 15.31
N HIS A 34 -0.40 -7.30 16.25
CA HIS A 34 -0.45 -6.23 17.23
C HIS A 34 0.84 -5.40 17.25
N ASP A 35 0.71 -4.10 17.50
CA ASP A 35 1.80 -3.13 17.66
C ASP A 35 2.86 -3.22 16.55
N TYR A 36 4.02 -3.82 16.83
CA TYR A 36 5.11 -3.95 15.84
C TYR A 36 4.89 -5.06 14.80
N GLY A 37 3.81 -5.84 14.94
CA GLY A 37 3.42 -6.89 13.99
C GLY A 37 2.93 -6.37 12.64
N TYR A 38 2.83 -5.05 12.43
CA TYR A 38 2.44 -4.48 11.15
C TYR A 38 3.35 -4.93 9.98
N ARG A 39 4.65 -5.16 10.25
CA ARG A 39 5.59 -5.64 9.22
C ARG A 39 5.19 -7.02 8.71
N ASP A 40 4.81 -7.91 9.62
CA ASP A 40 4.39 -9.27 9.27
C ASP A 40 3.01 -9.28 8.63
N ALA A 41 2.10 -8.40 9.06
CA ALA A 41 0.82 -8.18 8.38
C ALA A 41 1.03 -7.73 6.93
N PHE A 42 1.98 -6.83 6.68
CA PHE A 42 2.25 -6.32 5.32
C PHE A 42 2.88 -7.41 4.44
N LYS A 43 3.80 -8.22 4.98
CA LYS A 43 4.36 -9.39 4.27
C LYS A 43 3.27 -10.40 3.92
N LEU A 44 2.44 -10.77 4.90
CA LEU A 44 1.34 -11.72 4.69
C LEU A 44 0.38 -11.19 3.62
N ALA A 45 0.00 -9.91 3.68
CA ALA A 45 -0.83 -9.30 2.64
C ALA A 45 -0.15 -9.38 1.26
N HIS A 46 1.15 -9.07 1.17
CA HIS A 46 1.87 -9.17 -0.09
C HIS A 46 1.85 -10.59 -0.67
N GLU A 47 2.18 -11.59 0.14
CA GLU A 47 2.16 -13.01 -0.26
C GLU A 47 0.76 -13.45 -0.71
N ARG A 48 -0.28 -13.12 0.06
CA ARG A 48 -1.67 -13.45 -0.28
C ARG A 48 -2.15 -12.75 -1.54
N ALA A 49 -1.72 -11.52 -1.78
CA ALA A 49 -2.04 -10.81 -3.01
C ALA A 49 -1.36 -11.44 -4.25
N GLU A 50 -0.16 -12.00 -4.11
CA GLU A 50 0.47 -12.75 -5.21
C GLU A 50 -0.29 -14.05 -5.52
N GLU A 51 -0.85 -14.71 -4.50
CA GLU A 51 -1.68 -15.91 -4.65
C GLU A 51 -3.08 -15.58 -5.24
N HIS A 52 -3.78 -14.64 -4.62
CA HIS A 52 -5.21 -14.37 -4.84
C HIS A 52 -5.50 -13.14 -5.70
N GLY A 53 -4.48 -12.36 -6.07
CA GLY A 53 -4.59 -11.18 -6.93
C GLY A 53 -4.67 -9.85 -6.18
N HIS A 54 -5.25 -9.81 -4.97
CA HIS A 54 -5.30 -8.60 -4.15
C HIS A 54 -5.49 -8.89 -2.65
N ALA A 55 -4.75 -8.15 -1.82
CA ALA A 55 -4.87 -8.14 -0.38
C ALA A 55 -4.58 -6.75 0.20
N ALA A 56 -5.09 -6.50 1.40
CA ALA A 56 -5.01 -5.22 2.08
C ALA A 56 -4.84 -5.41 3.59
N VAL A 57 -4.32 -4.38 4.26
CA VAL A 57 -4.16 -4.34 5.72
C VAL A 57 -4.87 -3.12 6.28
N TRP A 58 -5.79 -3.38 7.22
CA TRP A 58 -6.46 -2.35 8.00
C TRP A 58 -5.85 -2.30 9.40
N SER A 59 -5.49 -1.10 9.85
CA SER A 59 -5.09 -0.86 11.22
C SER A 59 -6.27 -0.35 12.05
N THR A 60 -6.47 -0.88 13.25
CA THR A 60 -7.45 -0.38 14.23
C THR A 60 -6.72 0.33 15.37
N SER A 61 -7.11 1.58 15.62
CA SER A 61 -6.55 2.40 16.69
C SER A 61 -7.04 1.95 18.08
N PRO A 62 -6.14 1.79 19.06
CA PRO A 62 -6.54 1.43 20.43
C PRO A 62 -7.30 2.54 21.17
N PHE A 63 -7.21 3.79 20.69
CA PHE A 63 -7.73 4.95 21.42
C PHE A 63 -9.18 5.27 21.08
N ASN A 64 -9.61 4.96 19.86
CA ASN A 64 -10.94 5.34 19.35
C ASN A 64 -11.58 4.26 18.48
N GLY A 65 -10.95 3.09 18.32
CA GLY A 65 -11.46 2.00 17.49
C GLY A 65 -11.52 2.30 16.00
N LYS A 66 -10.99 3.45 15.54
CA LYS A 66 -11.03 3.83 14.13
C LYS A 66 -10.14 2.90 13.31
N THR A 67 -10.68 2.38 12.22
CA THR A 67 -9.96 1.57 11.23
C THR A 67 -9.44 2.44 10.08
N THR A 68 -8.25 2.14 9.56
CA THR A 68 -7.64 2.88 8.43
C THR A 68 -6.80 1.94 7.57
N LEU A 69 -6.85 2.11 6.24
CA LEU A 69 -6.09 1.32 5.28
C LEU A 69 -4.64 1.78 5.40
N VAL A 70 -3.76 0.85 5.75
CA VAL A 70 -2.34 1.17 5.94
C VAL A 70 -1.44 0.48 4.93
N TYR A 71 -1.96 -0.54 4.23
CA TYR A 71 -1.24 -1.19 3.13
C TYR A 71 -2.20 -1.89 2.19
N GLN A 72 -1.84 -1.96 0.92
CA GLN A 72 -2.56 -2.70 -0.11
C GLN A 72 -1.57 -3.24 -1.14
N HIS A 73 -1.83 -4.43 -1.67
CA HIS A 73 -1.06 -5.01 -2.75
C HIS A 73 -1.96 -5.67 -3.80
N ILE A 74 -1.78 -5.31 -5.06
CA ILE A 74 -2.43 -5.95 -6.20
C ILE A 74 -1.34 -6.64 -7.00
N ARG A 75 -1.57 -7.89 -7.41
CA ARG A 75 -0.62 -8.65 -8.24
C ARG A 75 -0.30 -7.88 -9.53
N GLY A 76 0.99 -7.66 -9.76
CA GLY A 76 1.47 -6.82 -10.88
C GLY A 76 1.23 -5.32 -10.72
N GLY A 77 0.91 -4.85 -9.51
CA GLY A 77 0.72 -3.45 -9.15
C GLY A 77 -0.68 -2.90 -9.45
N GLY A 78 -1.12 -1.92 -8.68
CA GLY A 78 -2.35 -1.18 -8.94
C GLY A 78 -2.17 -0.10 -10.02
N PRO A 79 -3.26 0.41 -10.60
CA PRO A 79 -3.20 1.48 -11.60
C PRO A 79 -2.61 2.74 -10.98
N CYS A 80 -1.64 3.37 -11.64
CA CYS A 80 -1.04 4.60 -11.16
C CYS A 80 -2.08 5.73 -11.10
N GLU A 81 -2.26 6.28 -9.90
CA GLU A 81 -3.25 7.33 -9.60
C GLU A 81 -2.72 8.73 -9.95
N THR A 82 -1.43 8.84 -10.26
CA THR A 82 -0.75 10.09 -10.63
C THR A 82 -0.60 10.29 -12.15
N CYS A 83 -0.70 9.22 -12.95
CA CYS A 83 -0.59 9.32 -14.40
C CYS A 83 -1.73 10.17 -14.99
N ARG A 84 -1.39 11.17 -15.81
CA ARG A 84 -2.37 11.90 -16.63
C ARG A 84 -2.53 11.18 -17.97
N GLY A 85 -3.73 10.72 -18.32
CA GLY A 85 -4.06 10.18 -19.66
C GLY A 85 -4.22 8.66 -19.76
N LYS A 86 -4.37 8.16 -21.01
CA LYS A 86 -4.87 6.81 -21.34
C LYS A 86 -3.87 5.67 -21.12
N VAL A 87 -2.57 5.94 -21.04
CA VAL A 87 -1.56 4.91 -20.72
C VAL A 87 -1.26 5.01 -19.23
N ARG A 88 -2.05 4.32 -18.41
CA ARG A 88 -1.81 4.23 -16.98
C ARG A 88 -0.74 3.17 -16.75
N GLY A 89 0.43 3.59 -16.29
CA GLY A 89 1.39 2.64 -15.72
C GLY A 89 0.79 1.97 -14.49
N ARG A 90 1.33 0.81 -14.09
CA ARG A 90 0.99 0.16 -12.81
C ARG A 90 2.18 0.25 -11.87
N GLY A 91 1.93 0.14 -10.58
CA GLY A 91 3.00 0.13 -9.58
C GLY A 91 2.53 -0.22 -8.18
N PRO A 92 3.45 -0.26 -7.21
CA PRO A 92 3.15 -0.63 -5.85
C PRO A 92 2.40 0.48 -5.11
N TRP A 93 1.79 0.09 -3.99
CA TRP A 93 1.25 1.04 -3.02
C TRP A 93 2.39 1.86 -2.42
N THR A 94 2.35 3.16 -2.68
CA THR A 94 3.50 4.06 -2.54
C THR A 94 3.13 5.22 -1.63
N ARG A 95 4.04 5.56 -0.73
CA ARG A 95 3.83 6.70 0.18
C ARG A 95 3.72 7.99 -0.60
N HIS A 96 2.63 8.74 -0.45
CA HIS A 96 2.46 10.00 -1.16
C HIS A 96 2.04 11.11 -0.21
N VAL A 97 2.38 12.36 -0.54
CA VAL A 97 2.20 13.52 0.35
C VAL A 97 0.73 13.85 0.65
N LEU A 98 -0.19 13.35 -0.17
CA LEU A 98 -1.64 13.49 0.01
C LEU A 98 -2.31 12.24 0.62
N GLY A 99 -1.52 11.25 1.05
CA GLY A 99 -1.99 9.92 1.41
C GLY A 99 -1.46 8.88 0.43
N ASP A 100 -1.24 7.67 0.92
CA ASP A 100 -0.67 6.57 0.15
C ASP A 100 -1.59 6.17 -1.02
N GLN A 101 -0.99 5.84 -2.15
CA GLN A 101 -1.70 5.54 -3.40
C GLN A 101 -0.85 4.66 -4.31
N PHE A 102 -1.45 4.05 -5.34
CA PHE A 102 -0.67 3.34 -6.36
C PHE A 102 0.10 4.31 -7.26
N MET A 103 1.40 4.08 -7.42
CA MET A 103 2.25 4.91 -8.28
C MET A 103 3.20 4.05 -9.11
N CYS A 104 3.24 4.28 -10.42
CA CYS A 104 4.26 3.67 -11.27
C CYS A 104 5.65 4.25 -10.98
N GLU A 105 6.69 3.51 -11.36
CA GLU A 105 8.08 3.89 -11.09
C GLU A 105 8.43 5.27 -11.64
N GLN A 106 7.96 5.60 -12.86
CA GLN A 106 8.24 6.88 -13.50
C GLN A 106 7.64 8.06 -12.71
N CYS A 107 6.37 7.98 -12.32
CA CYS A 107 5.71 9.00 -11.51
C CYS A 107 6.34 9.12 -10.13
N ALA A 108 6.68 7.98 -9.49
CA ALA A 108 7.33 7.98 -8.19
C ALA A 108 8.73 8.64 -8.26
N ALA A 109 9.54 8.30 -9.26
CA ALA A 109 10.87 8.88 -9.45
C ALA A 109 10.82 10.39 -9.75
N GLN A 110 9.88 10.84 -10.57
CA GLN A 110 9.67 12.26 -10.82
C GLN A 110 9.27 13.00 -9.54
N ALA A 111 8.29 12.46 -8.81
CA ALA A 111 7.82 13.08 -7.57
C ALA A 111 8.92 13.13 -6.49
N ARG A 112 9.75 12.08 -6.37
CA ARG A 112 10.94 12.11 -5.48
C ARG A 112 11.88 13.24 -5.83
N ARG A 113 12.22 13.41 -7.11
CA ARG A 113 13.11 14.48 -7.59
C ARG A 113 12.55 15.87 -7.29
N GLU A 114 11.28 16.09 -7.60
CA GLU A 114 10.63 17.40 -7.38
C GLU A 114 10.53 17.73 -5.89
N TRP A 115 10.13 16.75 -5.07
CA TRP A 115 10.04 16.91 -3.62
C TRP A 115 11.41 17.08 -2.96
N GLY A 116 12.41 16.29 -3.39
CA GLY A 116 13.80 16.40 -2.94
C GLY A 116 14.36 17.78 -3.20
N LYS A 117 14.23 18.27 -4.45
CA LYS A 117 14.63 19.65 -4.81
C LYS A 117 13.95 20.71 -3.95
N ARG A 118 12.65 20.58 -3.70
CA ARG A 118 11.89 21.54 -2.86
C ARG A 118 12.38 21.58 -1.41
N ASN A 119 12.84 20.45 -0.88
CA ASN A 119 13.23 20.32 0.54
C ASN A 119 14.75 20.26 0.75
N GLY A 120 15.55 20.38 -0.32
CA GLY A 120 17.01 20.26 -0.24
C GLY A 120 17.48 18.84 0.10
N TRP A 121 16.70 17.81 -0.21
CA TRP A 121 17.06 16.41 0.04
C TRP A 121 17.66 15.75 -1.20
N PRO A 122 18.73 14.95 -1.06
CA PRO A 122 19.13 14.00 -2.08
C PRO A 122 17.98 13.03 -2.43
N ASP A 123 17.91 12.59 -3.69
CA ASP A 123 16.86 11.67 -4.14
C ASP A 123 16.81 10.37 -3.30
N SER A 124 17.96 9.89 -2.83
CA SER A 124 18.10 8.70 -1.97
C SER A 124 17.47 8.87 -0.60
N ASP A 125 17.41 10.10 -0.11
CA ASP A 125 17.05 10.43 1.27
C ASP A 125 15.60 10.89 1.39
N CYS A 126 14.92 11.10 0.25
CA CYS A 126 13.53 11.50 0.22
C CYS A 126 12.64 10.46 0.95
N PRO A 127 11.96 10.81 2.06
CA PRO A 127 11.13 9.91 2.85
C PRO A 127 9.86 9.46 2.11
N SER A 128 9.45 10.22 1.10
CA SER A 128 8.20 10.06 0.36
C SER A 128 8.41 9.34 -0.98
N TYR A 129 7.31 8.86 -1.56
CA TYR A 129 7.25 8.22 -2.88
C TYR A 129 8.10 6.96 -3.01
N TRP A 130 8.22 6.23 -1.90
CA TRP A 130 8.77 4.87 -1.87
C TRP A 130 7.64 3.86 -1.63
N PRO A 131 7.77 2.63 -2.12
CA PRO A 131 6.82 1.57 -1.79
C PRO A 131 6.67 1.43 -0.26
N VAL A 132 5.43 1.32 0.20
CA VAL A 132 5.13 1.22 1.64
C VAL A 132 5.75 -0.03 2.25
N LEU A 133 5.75 -1.14 1.49
CA LEU A 133 6.37 -2.39 1.92
C LEU A 133 7.89 -2.23 2.12
N ASP A 134 8.61 -1.71 1.13
CA ASP A 134 10.06 -1.48 1.22
C ASP A 134 10.43 -0.61 2.43
N ARG A 135 9.61 0.39 2.73
CA ARG A 135 9.78 1.26 3.89
C ARG A 135 9.54 0.52 5.21
N ALA A 136 8.48 -0.29 5.28
CA ALA A 136 8.17 -1.09 6.47
C ALA A 136 9.29 -2.10 6.79
N LEU A 137 9.96 -2.64 5.76
CA LEU A 137 11.00 -3.65 5.92
C LEU A 137 12.42 -3.09 6.16
N LYS A 138 12.66 -1.82 5.85
CA LYS A 138 13.96 -1.15 6.08
C LYS A 138 14.17 -0.66 7.52
N GLY A 139 13.11 -0.56 8.31
CA GLY A 139 13.14 -0.02 9.68
C GLY A 139 13.15 -1.09 10.74
#